data_AF-A0A0Q8V4J5-F1
#
_entry.id   AF-A0A0Q8V4J5-F1
#
_cell.length_a   1.000
_cell.length_b   1.000
_cell.length_c   1.000
_cell.angle_alpha   90.00
_cell.angle_beta   90.00
_cell.angle_gamma   90.00
#
_symmetry.space_group_name_H-M   'P 1'
#
loop_
_entity.id
_entity.type
_entity.pdbx_description
1 polymer ?
#
loop_
_entity_poly.entity_id
_entity_poly.type
_entity_poly.pdbx_seq_one_letter_code
_entity_poly.pdbx_strand_id
1 'polypeptide(L)'
;MYEGDRLMRTITRREPEFRVQDRVQMLAFQSIEEDMGPYGIPVSEAMDPKNQFAYVPSWSPSTNWAVKAVEDRKDSFYEANKDSSRNGHVWSVSRADQS
;
A
#
# COMPACT_ATOMS: atom_id res chain seq x y z
N MET A 1 -0.79 31.16 33.21
CA MET A 1 0.19 32.18 32.78
C MET A 1 -0.51 33.04 31.75
N TYR A 2 -0.64 34.33 32.04
CA TYR A 2 -1.13 35.33 31.08
C TYR A 2 0.08 36.09 30.53
N GLU A 3 0.13 36.29 29.23
CA GLU A 3 1.03 37.24 28.58
C GLU A 3 0.12 38.24 27.85
N GLY A 4 -0.21 39.34 28.52
CA GLY A 4 -1.24 40.30 28.07
C GLY A 4 -2.70 39.80 28.20
N ASP A 5 -3.59 40.43 27.45
CA ASP A 5 -5.07 40.28 27.52
C ASP A 5 -5.62 39.02 26.79
N ARG A 6 -4.77 38.01 26.58
CA ARG A 6 -5.13 36.76 25.89
C ARG A 6 -5.00 35.57 26.82
N LEU A 7 -6.12 34.86 27.00
CA LEU A 7 -6.19 33.61 27.76
C LEU A 7 -5.51 32.48 26.97
N MET A 8 -4.26 32.16 27.31
CA MET A 8 -3.57 30.99 26.78
C MET A 8 -4.14 29.72 27.42
N ARG A 9 -5.05 29.02 26.74
CA ARG A 9 -5.55 27.70 27.15
C ARG A 9 -4.66 26.61 26.56
N THR A 10 -3.85 25.98 27.39
CA THR A 10 -3.13 24.75 27.02
C THR A 10 -4.14 23.63 26.83
N ILE A 11 -4.38 23.23 25.58
CA ILE A 11 -5.21 22.05 25.26
C ILE A 11 -4.28 20.84 25.28
N THR A 12 -4.24 20.13 26.40
CA THR A 12 -3.64 18.79 26.45
C THR A 12 -4.60 17.82 25.77
N ARG A 13 -4.33 17.47 24.50
CA ARG A 13 -5.03 16.34 23.85
C ARG A 13 -4.40 15.06 24.37
N ARG A 14 -5.20 14.19 25.01
CA ARG A 14 -4.79 12.82 25.30
C ARG A 14 -4.72 12.07 23.97
N GLU A 15 -3.60 11.42 23.69
CA GLU A 15 -3.49 10.55 22.53
C GLU A 15 -4.52 9.41 22.62
N PRO A 16 -5.12 8.99 21.50
CA PRO A 16 -6.02 7.84 21.52
C PRO A 16 -5.27 6.60 22.00
N GLU A 17 -5.74 5.99 23.08
CA GLU A 17 -5.20 4.71 23.56
C GLU A 17 -5.82 3.57 22.75
N PHE A 18 -4.97 2.65 22.28
CA PHE A 18 -5.44 1.43 21.60
C PHE A 18 -6.37 0.64 22.53
N ARG A 19 -7.60 0.45 22.08
CA ARG A 19 -8.57 -0.40 22.78
C ARG A 19 -8.15 -1.86 22.63
N VAL A 20 -8.67 -2.72 23.51
CA VAL A 20 -8.47 -4.17 23.40
C VAL A 20 -8.92 -4.68 22.03
N GLN A 21 -10.02 -4.15 21.48
CA GLN A 21 -10.51 -4.50 20.15
C GLN A 21 -9.53 -4.12 19.03
N ASP A 22 -8.92 -2.94 19.11
CA ASP A 22 -7.92 -2.49 18.12
C ASP A 22 -6.71 -3.43 18.12
N ARG A 23 -6.30 -3.88 19.32
CA ARG A 23 -5.22 -4.86 19.47
C ARG A 23 -5.59 -6.22 18.87
N VAL A 24 -6.82 -6.69 19.10
CA VAL A 24 -7.29 -7.96 18.51
C VAL A 24 -7.32 -7.86 16.99
N GLN A 25 -7.76 -6.74 16.43
CA GLN A 25 -7.74 -6.51 14.99
C GLN A 25 -6.32 -6.49 14.42
N MET A 26 -5.38 -5.82 15.10
CA MET A 26 -3.97 -5.83 14.70
C MET A 26 -3.39 -7.24 14.71
N LEU A 27 -3.64 -8.03 15.75
CA LEU A 27 -3.15 -9.41 15.83
C LEU A 27 -3.78 -10.31 14.76
N ALA A 28 -5.08 -10.14 14.48
CA ALA A 28 -5.75 -10.86 13.41
C ALA A 28 -5.17 -10.50 12.04
N PHE A 29 -4.94 -9.21 11.79
CA PHE A 29 -4.31 -8.74 10.55
C PHE A 29 -2.90 -9.30 10.40
N GLN A 30 -2.09 -9.24 11.47
CA GLN A 30 -0.76 -9.83 11.49
C GLN A 30 -0.78 -11.33 11.16
N SER A 31 -1.72 -12.09 11.75
CA SER A 31 -1.84 -13.53 11.45
C SER A 31 -2.21 -13.80 9.98
N ILE A 32 -3.00 -12.93 9.35
CA ILE A 32 -3.36 -13.04 7.93
C ILE A 32 -2.14 -12.73 7.06
N GLU A 33 -1.37 -11.70 7.40
CA GLU A 33 -0.14 -11.35 6.67
C GLU A 33 0.93 -12.44 6.77
N GLU A 34 1.12 -13.01 7.97
CA GLU A 34 2.09 -14.08 8.20
C GLU A 34 1.75 -15.37 7.45
N ASP A 35 0.46 -15.64 7.25
CA ASP A 35 0.01 -16.79 6.47
C ASP A 35 -0.06 -16.49 4.97
N MET A 36 0.12 -15.25 4.50
CA MET A 36 -0.04 -14.93 3.08
C MET A 36 1.17 -15.38 2.26
N GLY A 37 0.93 -16.27 1.28
CA GLY A 37 1.95 -16.72 0.34
C GLY A 37 2.29 -15.68 -0.76
N PRO A 38 3.35 -15.91 -1.54
CA PRO A 38 3.85 -14.97 -2.56
C PRO A 38 2.86 -14.71 -3.71
N TYR A 39 1.83 -15.55 -3.85
CA TYR A 39 0.80 -15.46 -4.88
C TYR A 39 -0.55 -14.94 -4.35
N GLY A 40 -0.59 -14.41 -3.12
CA GLY A 40 -1.83 -13.93 -2.51
C GLY A 40 -2.78 -15.05 -2.06
N ILE A 41 -2.24 -16.24 -1.81
CA ILE A 41 -2.98 -17.42 -1.30
C ILE A 41 -2.40 -17.76 0.08
N PRO A 42 -3.23 -18.00 1.11
CA PRO A 42 -2.76 -18.43 2.41
C PRO A 42 -1.92 -19.72 2.32
N VAL A 43 -0.79 -19.78 3.02
CA VAL A 43 0.13 -20.91 3.04
C VAL A 43 -0.56 -22.12 3.66
N SER A 44 -1.33 -21.91 4.73
CA SER A 44 -2.15 -22.94 5.35
C SER A 44 -3.12 -23.61 4.36
N GLU A 45 -3.72 -22.84 3.45
CA GLU A 45 -4.61 -23.34 2.40
C GLU A 45 -3.83 -24.07 1.31
N ALA A 46 -2.72 -23.48 0.85
CA ALA A 46 -1.89 -24.03 -0.21
C ALA A 46 -1.22 -25.37 0.19
N MET A 47 -1.02 -25.61 1.49
CA MET A 47 -0.43 -26.83 2.03
C MET A 47 -1.46 -27.91 2.43
N ASP A 48 -2.77 -27.64 2.34
CA ASP A 48 -3.79 -28.68 2.61
C ASP A 48 -3.74 -29.77 1.51
N PRO A 49 -3.55 -31.06 1.86
CA PRO A 49 -3.53 -32.16 0.89
C PRO A 49 -4.78 -32.23 -0.01
N LYS A 50 -5.92 -31.71 0.44
CA LYS A 50 -7.16 -31.64 -0.36
C LYS A 50 -7.00 -30.73 -1.59
N ASN A 51 -6.08 -29.77 -1.53
CA ASN A 51 -5.89 -28.73 -2.55
C ASN A 51 -4.77 -29.06 -3.55
N GLN A 52 -4.19 -30.27 -3.51
CA GLN A 52 -3.07 -30.67 -4.39
C GLN A 52 -3.31 -30.45 -5.90
N PHE A 53 -4.57 -30.38 -6.35
CA PHE A 53 -4.95 -30.11 -7.75
C PHE A 53 -5.89 -28.91 -7.91
N ALA A 54 -6.05 -28.08 -6.87
CA ALA A 54 -6.97 -26.94 -6.88
C ALA A 54 -6.40 -25.71 -7.61
N TYR A 55 -5.07 -25.63 -7.75
CA TYR A 55 -4.40 -24.45 -8.30
C TYR A 55 -3.94 -24.69 -9.74
N VAL A 56 -4.33 -23.77 -10.62
CA VAL A 56 -3.91 -23.77 -12.03
C VAL A 56 -3.15 -22.47 -12.30
N PRO A 57 -1.91 -22.52 -12.83
CA PRO A 57 -1.21 -21.31 -13.21
C PRO A 57 -1.96 -20.59 -14.33
N SER A 58 -1.98 -19.26 -14.30
CA SER A 58 -2.44 -18.49 -15.45
C SER A 58 -1.56 -18.81 -16.66
N TRP A 59 -2.17 -19.09 -17.81
CA TRP A 59 -1.47 -19.41 -19.07
C TRP A 59 -0.70 -18.21 -19.63
N SER A 60 -1.04 -17.00 -19.20
CA SER A 60 -0.34 -15.79 -19.61
C SER A 60 -0.30 -14.79 -18.45
N PRO A 61 0.81 -14.05 -18.28
CA PRO A 61 0.88 -12.98 -17.30
C PRO A 61 -0.11 -11.88 -17.68
N SER A 62 -0.80 -11.34 -16.67
CA SER A 62 -1.64 -10.15 -16.85
C SER A 62 -0.79 -8.90 -16.79
N THR A 63 -1.00 -7.99 -17.73
CA THR A 63 -0.33 -6.68 -17.71
C THR A 63 -1.00 -5.75 -16.72
N ASN A 64 -0.23 -5.20 -15.78
CA ASN A 64 -0.69 -4.07 -14.96
C ASN A 64 -0.59 -2.78 -15.80
N TRP A 65 -1.70 -2.38 -16.42
CA TRP A 65 -1.77 -1.20 -17.29
C TRP A 65 -1.44 0.11 -16.58
N ALA A 66 -1.70 0.21 -15.28
CA ALA A 66 -1.35 1.40 -14.50
C ALA A 66 0.17 1.53 -14.32
N VAL A 67 0.84 0.44 -13.98
CA VAL A 67 2.31 0.39 -13.90
C VAL A 67 2.92 0.69 -15.27
N LYS A 68 2.42 0.02 -16.32
CA LYS A 68 2.90 0.24 -17.68
C LYS A 68 2.77 1.71 -18.11
N ALA A 69 1.64 2.36 -17.83
CA ALA A 69 1.45 3.76 -18.18
C ALA A 69 2.45 4.70 -17.47
N VAL A 70 2.78 4.41 -16.21
CA VAL A 70 3.79 5.16 -15.45
C VAL A 70 5.19 4.92 -16.03
N GLU A 71 5.52 3.69 -16.38
CA GLU A 71 6.82 3.35 -17.00
C GLU A 71 6.97 4.01 -18.37
N ASP A 72 5.98 3.89 -19.25
CA ASP A 72 5.99 4.54 -20.57
C ASP A 72 6.18 6.07 -20.45
N ARG A 73 5.56 6.67 -19.43
CA ARG A 73 5.67 8.12 -19.17
C ARG A 73 7.05 8.49 -18.61
N LYS A 74 7.60 7.69 -17.71
CA LYS A 74 8.97 7.85 -17.18
C LYS A 74 9.99 7.80 -18.30
N ASP A 75 9.90 6.79 -19.17
CA ASP A 75 10.82 6.59 -20.27
C ASP A 75 10.78 7.79 -21.21
N SER A 76 9.57 8.20 -21.64
CA SER A 76 9.38 9.39 -22.47
C SER A 76 9.96 10.67 -21.83
N PHE A 77 9.81 10.83 -20.51
CA PHE A 77 10.34 11.99 -19.79
C PHE A 77 11.87 12.00 -19.75
N TYR A 78 12.51 10.87 -19.45
CA TYR A 78 13.97 10.79 -19.38
C TYR A 78 14.65 10.76 -20.75
N GLU A 79 13.96 10.29 -21.79
CA GLU A 79 14.42 10.45 -23.17
C GLU A 79 14.46 11.92 -23.60
N ALA A 80 13.42 12.68 -23.25
CA ALA A 80 13.33 14.10 -23.53
C ALA A 80 14.25 14.96 -22.63
N ASN A 81 14.53 14.49 -21.41
CA ASN A 81 15.29 15.23 -20.40
C ASN A 81 16.49 14.42 -19.89
N LYS A 82 17.45 14.17 -20.79
CA LYS A 82 18.61 13.31 -20.50
C LYS A 82 19.47 13.76 -19.33
N ASP A 83 19.50 15.07 -19.05
CA ASP A 83 20.26 15.65 -17.93
C ASP A 83 19.47 15.69 -16.61
N SER A 84 18.21 15.25 -16.59
CA SER A 84 17.42 15.21 -15.37
C SER A 84 17.84 14.07 -14.45
N SER A 85 17.89 14.36 -13.14
CA SER A 85 18.10 13.35 -12.11
C SER A 85 17.03 12.26 -12.19
N ARG A 86 17.45 10.99 -12.17
CA ARG A 86 16.51 9.86 -12.08
C ARG A 86 15.88 9.71 -10.69
N ASN A 87 16.41 10.40 -9.69
CA ASN A 87 15.99 10.31 -8.30
C ASN A 87 15.12 11.51 -7.92
N GLY A 88 14.10 11.28 -7.07
CA GLY A 88 13.27 12.33 -6.47
C GLY A 88 11.96 12.65 -7.20
N HIS A 89 11.67 11.98 -8.32
CA HIS A 89 10.41 12.16 -9.04
C HIS A 89 9.32 11.21 -8.52
N VAL A 90 8.17 11.79 -8.14
CA VAL A 90 6.96 11.05 -7.74
C VAL A 90 5.98 11.03 -8.92
N TRP A 91 5.48 9.83 -9.23
CA TRP A 91 4.55 9.62 -10.34
C TRP A 91 3.21 9.14 -9.79
N SER A 92 2.14 9.82 -10.17
CA SER A 92 0.76 9.40 -9.86
C SER A 92 0.08 8.85 -11.11
N VAL A 93 -0.89 7.96 -10.91
CA VAL A 93 -1.73 7.43 -11.97
C VAL A 93 -3.18 7.71 -11.63
N SER A 94 -3.92 8.24 -12.59
CA SER A 94 -5.36 8.46 -12.49
C SER A 94 -6.03 7.71 -13.64
N ARG A 95 -7.23 7.20 -13.39
CA ARG A 95 -8.08 6.63 -14.42
C ARG A 95 -8.58 7.73 -15.36
N ALA A 96 -8.48 7.52 -16.67
CA ALA A 96 -8.86 8.53 -17.67
C ALA A 96 -10.37 8.87 -17.65
N ASP A 97 -11.20 8.00 -17.08
CA ASP A 97 -12.63 8.23 -16.86
C ASP A 97 -12.94 8.96 -15.53
N GLN A 98 -11.93 9.26 -14.72
CA GLN A 98 -12.07 9.91 -13.41
C GLN A 98 -11.36 11.27 -13.34
N SER A 99 -10.86 11.79 -14.48
CA SER A 99 -10.11 13.04 -14.60
C SER A 99 -10.93 14.18 -15.18
#